data_AF-J9F924-F1
#
_entry.id   AF-J9F924-F1
#
_cell.length_a   1.000
_cell.length_b   1.000
_cell.length_c   1.000
_cell.angle_alpha   90.00
_cell.angle_beta   90.00
_cell.angle_gamma   90.00
#
_symmetry.space_group_name_H-M   'P 1'
#
loop_
_entity.id
_entity.type
_entity.pdbx_description
1 polymer ?
#
loop_
_entity_poly.entity_id
_entity_poly.type
_entity_poly.pdbx_seq_one_letter_code
_entity_poly.pdbx_strand_id
1 'polypeptide(L)' 'MVKPLAEFVASLHKNRVDDRNLQGHCQTLIRGDIVRIQVDFYEDGQYGLDIYTRENSSTISNGGKQLLTHCCKYLINVRM' A
#
# COMPACT_ATOMS: atom_id res chain seq x y z
N MET A 1 -6.32 16.64 -17.72
CA MET A 1 -5.25 16.42 -16.74
C MET A 1 -5.81 15.58 -15.61
N VAL A 2 -5.13 14.51 -15.21
CA VAL A 2 -5.50 13.72 -14.02
C VAL A 2 -5.07 14.50 -12.78
N LYS A 3 -5.90 14.53 -11.73
CA LYS A 3 -5.53 15.20 -10.46
C LYS A 3 -4.35 14.44 -9.82
N PRO A 4 -3.42 15.14 -9.15
CA PRO A 4 -2.35 14.46 -8.43
C PRO A 4 -2.93 13.54 -7.34
N LEU A 5 -2.35 12.36 -7.19
CA LEU A 5 -2.70 11.43 -6.11
C LEU A 5 -2.21 12.01 -4.78
N ALA A 6 -3.05 11.95 -3.75
CA ALA A 6 -2.72 12.43 -2.42
C ALA A 6 -1.79 11.45 -1.69
N GLU A 7 -1.99 10.15 -1.90
CA GLU A 7 -1.37 9.12 -1.09
C GLU A 7 -1.31 7.78 -1.84
N PHE A 8 -0.27 7.00 -1.57
CA PHE A 8 -0.21 5.56 -1.82
C PHE A 8 -0.05 4.85 -0.48
N VAL A 9 -0.82 3.78 -0.28
CA VAL A 9 -0.77 2.94 0.91
C VAL A 9 -0.49 1.53 0.47
N ALA A 10 0.53 0.91 1.03
CA ALA A 10 0.83 -0.50 0.83
C ALA A 10 0.55 -1.29 2.11
N SER A 11 -0.02 -2.48 1.96
CA SER A 11 -0.36 -3.38 3.06
C SER A 11 0.19 -4.77 2.75
N LEU A 12 0.99 -5.29 3.68
CA LEU A 12 1.62 -6.60 3.57
C LEU A 12 0.85 -7.61 4.42
N HIS A 13 0.63 -8.79 3.86
CA HIS A 13 -0.17 -9.86 4.44
C HIS A 13 0.61 -11.18 4.41
N LYS A 14 0.47 -12.01 5.44
CA LYS A 14 0.95 -13.39 5.45
C LYS A 14 0.02 -14.27 6.26
N ASN A 15 -0.28 -15.46 5.75
CA ASN A 15 -1.17 -16.39 6.45
C ASN A 15 -0.65 -16.68 7.87
N ARG A 16 -1.57 -16.64 8.85
CA ARG A 16 -1.32 -16.89 10.28
C ARG A 16 -0.43 -15.84 10.97
N VAL A 17 -0.17 -14.70 10.32
CA VAL A 17 0.52 -13.56 10.91
C VAL A 17 -0.46 -12.40 11.00
N ASP A 18 -0.48 -11.68 12.12
CA ASP A 18 -1.26 -10.46 12.25
C ASP A 18 -0.64 -9.36 11.37
N ASP A 19 -1.44 -8.76 10.48
CA ASP A 19 -1.02 -7.68 9.59
C ASP A 19 -0.40 -6.48 10.34
N ARG A 20 -0.78 -6.27 11.62
CA ARG A 20 -0.16 -5.23 12.47
C ARG A 20 1.33 -5.47 12.68
N ASN A 21 1.75 -6.72 12.75
CA ASN A 21 3.15 -7.09 12.86
C ASN A 21 3.90 -6.86 11.54
N LEU A 22 3.19 -6.85 10.41
CA LEU A 22 3.76 -6.67 9.07
C LEU A 22 3.79 -5.20 8.63
N GLN A 23 3.05 -4.32 9.29
CA GLN A 23 2.98 -2.90 8.92
C GLN A 23 4.35 -2.20 8.94
N GLY A 24 5.23 -2.56 9.88
CA GLY A 24 6.60 -2.03 9.95
C GLY A 24 7.54 -2.55 8.85
N HIS A 25 7.15 -3.62 8.16
CA HIS A 25 7.92 -4.26 7.09
C HIS A 25 7.57 -3.74 5.71
N CYS A 26 6.71 -2.72 5.59
CA CYS A 26 6.34 -2.13 4.32
C CYS A 26 6.40 -0.59 4.41
N GLN A 27 7.14 0.02 3.50
CA GLN A 27 7.31 1.47 3.46
C GLN A 27 6.99 1.99 2.06
N THR A 28 6.29 3.12 2.00
CA THR A 28 5.93 3.79 0.76
C THR A 28 6.63 5.15 0.68
N LEU A 29 7.30 5.43 -0.44
CA LEU A 29 7.95 6.70 -0.72
C LEU A 29 7.50 7.22 -2.08
N ILE A 30 7.07 8.48 -2.11
CA ILE A 30 6.64 9.17 -3.35
C ILE A 30 7.64 10.29 -3.64
N ARG A 31 8.22 10.30 -4.84
CA ARG A 31 9.11 11.36 -5.32
C ARG A 31 8.73 11.75 -6.75
N GLY A 32 8.05 12.89 -6.90
CA GLY A 32 7.46 13.29 -8.19
C GLY A 32 6.51 12.21 -8.68
N ASP A 33 6.77 11.69 -9.87
CA ASP A 33 5.93 10.66 -10.53
C ASP A 33 6.37 9.22 -10.20
N ILE A 34 7.35 9.05 -9.30
CA ILE A 34 7.85 7.73 -8.91
C ILE A 34 7.30 7.35 -7.53
N VAL A 35 6.65 6.20 -7.48
CA VAL A 35 6.22 5.54 -6.24
C VAL A 35 7.14 4.34 -5.99
N ARG A 36 7.82 4.34 -4.85
CA ARG A 36 8.67 3.24 -4.39
C ARG A 36 8.02 2.57 -3.20
N ILE A 37 7.73 1.28 -3.32
CA ILE A 37 7.34 0.41 -2.21
C ILE A 37 8.56 -0.43 -1.82
N GLN A 38 9.01 -0.31 -0.58
CA GLN A 38 10.05 -1.14 -0.02
C GLN A 38 9.42 -2.14 0.95
N VAL A 39 9.80 -3.41 0.83
CA VAL A 39 9.32 -4.49 1.67
C VAL A 39 10.50 -5.26 2.23
N ASP A 40 10.56 -5.38 3.55
CA ASP A 40 11.60 -6.12 4.26
C ASP A 40 11.02 -7.43 4.79
N PHE A 41 11.25 -8.54 4.10
CA PHE A 41 10.79 -9.86 4.54
C PHE A 41 11.68 -10.38 5.68
N TYR A 42 11.09 -11.11 6.63
CA TYR A 42 11.80 -11.62 7.81
C TYR A 42 11.86 -13.15 7.89
N GLU A 43 11.09 -13.86 7.07
CA GLU A 43 11.12 -15.33 7.00
C GLU A 43 10.67 -15.83 5.61
N ASP A 44 10.92 -17.11 5.35
CA ASP A 44 10.42 -17.81 4.16
C ASP A 44 8.89 -17.86 4.12
N GLY A 45 8.35 -17.91 2.91
CA GLY A 45 6.94 -18.21 2.68
C GLY A 45 6.32 -17.36 1.59
N GLN A 46 5.01 -17.15 1.73
CA GLN A 46 4.19 -16.45 0.75
C GLN A 46 3.54 -15.23 1.40
N TYR A 47 3.76 -14.07 0.78
CA TYR A 47 3.22 -12.79 1.21
C TYR A 47 2.27 -12.23 0.16
N GLY A 48 1.18 -11.61 0.61
CA GLY A 48 0.32 -10.76 -0.21
C GLY A 48 0.72 -9.29 -0.03
N LEU A 49 0.78 -8.52 -1.11
CA LEU A 49 0.98 -7.08 -1.06
C LEU A 49 -0.16 -6.38 -1.80
N ASP A 50 -0.94 -5.59 -1.06
CA ASP A 50 -2.03 -4.79 -1.60
C ASP A 50 -1.60 -3.33 -1.63
N ILE A 51 -1.76 -2.68 -2.78
CA ILE A 51 -1.45 -1.27 -2.98
C ILE A 51 -2.74 -0.53 -3.27
N TYR A 52 -2.96 0.54 -2.51
CA TYR A 52 -4.07 1.44 -2.63
C TYR A 52 -3.61 2.86 -2.93
N THR A 53 -4.47 3.66 -3.53
CA THR A 53 -4.25 5.10 -3.70
C THR A 53 -5.46 5.90 -3.22
N ARG A 54 -5.19 7.16 -2.89
CA ARG A 54 -6.21 8.16 -2.60
C ARG A 54 -6.05 9.31 -3.58
N GLU A 55 -7.09 9.60 -4.35
CA GLU A 55 -7.11 10.80 -5.19
C GLU A 55 -7.25 12.06 -4.33
N ASN A 56 -6.54 13.13 -4.69
CA ASN A 56 -6.69 14.41 -4.03
C ASN A 56 -7.96 15.12 -4.56
N SER A 57 -9.13 14.79 -3.99
CA SER A 57 -10.39 15.41 -4.37
C SER A 57 -10.69 16.60 -3.48
N SER A 58 -10.49 17.81 -4.01
CA SER A 58 -10.92 19.07 -3.40
C SER A 58 -12.44 19.22 -3.26
N THR A 59 -13.21 18.23 -3.72
CA THR A 59 -14.69 18.29 -3.84
C THR A 59 -15.44 17.63 -2.68
N ILE A 60 -14.75 17.13 -1.64
CA ILE A 60 -15.43 16.58 -0.45
C ILE A 60 -15.85 17.74 0.45
N SER A 61 -16.95 18.35 0.03
CA SER A 61 -17.83 19.13 0.87
C SER A 61 -18.47 18.15 1.85
N ASN A 62 -18.32 18.37 3.15
CA ASN A 62 -19.07 17.72 4.24
C ASN A 62 -18.73 16.24 4.56
N GLY A 63 -17.66 16.03 5.34
CA GLY A 63 -17.60 14.94 6.33
C GLY A 63 -17.48 13.48 5.83
N GLY A 64 -17.38 13.23 4.53
CA GLY A 64 -17.21 11.88 3.99
C GLY A 64 -15.76 11.38 4.06
N LYS A 65 -15.51 10.26 4.74
CA LYS A 65 -14.21 9.56 4.68
C LYS A 65 -13.96 9.10 3.24
N GLN A 66 -12.97 9.70 2.57
CA GLN A 66 -12.59 9.27 1.22
C GLN A 66 -12.02 7.84 1.30
N LEU A 67 -12.62 6.92 0.55
CA LEU A 67 -12.21 5.52 0.50
C LEU A 67 -10.91 5.37 -0.31
N LEU A 68 -10.07 4.43 0.12
CA LEU A 68 -8.91 4.01 -0.62
C LEU A 68 -9.34 3.23 -1.87
N THR A 69 -8.73 3.54 -3.02
CA THR A 69 -8.97 2.81 -4.28
C THR A 69 -7.88 1.76 -4.44
N HIS A 70 -8.27 0.49 -4.60
CA HIS A 70 -7.33 -0.60 -4.81
C HIS A 70 -6.68 -0.49 -6.20
N CYS A 71 -5.35 -0.49 -6.24
CA CYS A 71 -4.55 -0.30 -7.46
C CYS A 71 -3.97 -1.62 -7.95
N CYS A 72 -3.25 -2.32 -7.08
CA CYS A 72 -2.47 -3.50 -7.43
C CYS A 72 -2.48 -4.51 -6.28
N LYS A 73 -2.36 -5.79 -6.64
CA LYS A 73 -2.21 -6.90 -5.71
C LYS A 73 -1.10 -7.80 -6.23
N TYR A 74 -0.16 -8.15 -5.36
CA TYR A 74 0.95 -9.04 -5.67
C TYR A 74 0.94 -10.25 -4.73
N LEU A 75 1.34 -11.39 -5.27
CA LEU A 75 1.71 -12.57 -4.51
C LEU A 75 3.22 -12.73 -4.61
N ILE A 76 3.91 -12.72 -3.47
CA ILE A 76 5.36 -12.75 -3.41
C ILE A 76 5.79 -14.04 -2.71
N ASN A 77 6.47 -14.92 -3.43
CA ASN A 77 7.10 -16.10 -2.86
C ASN A 77 8.52 -15.75 -2.46
N VAL A 78 8.84 -15.87 -1.17
CA VAL A 78 10.12 -15.52 -0.57
C VAL A 78 10.83 -16.79 -0.13
N ARG A 79 12.10 -16.88 -0.51
CA ARG A 79 13.04 -17.93 -0.07
C ARG A 79 14.38 -17.27 0.20
N MET A 80 14.84 -17.31 1.45
CA MET A 80 16.12 -16.75 1.89
C MET A 80 17.28 -17.75 1.75
#